data_AF-A0AAU2C7G2-F1
#
_entry.id   AF-A0AAU2C7G2-F1
#
_cell.length_a   1.000
_cell.length_b   1.000
_cell.length_c   1.000
_cell.angle_alpha   90.00
_cell.angle_beta   90.00
_cell.angle_gamma   90.00
#
_symmetry.space_group_name_H-M   'P 1'
#
loop_
_entity.id
_entity.type
_entity.pdbx_description
1 polymer ?
#
loop_
_entity_poly.entity_id
_entity_poly.type
_entity_poly.pdbx_seq_one_letter_code
_entity_poly.pdbx_strand_id
1 'polypeptide(L)' 'MTVSVNRELCYGSGECAFRLPSVFTTADDGFGAVVPGREDTGDDPEVRDAAERCPSQAISL' A
#
# COMPACT_ATOMS: atom_id res chain seq x y z
N MET A 1 -12.65 5.73 -2.17
CA MET A 1 -12.27 4.30 -2.31
C MET A 1 -11.38 3.96 -1.12
N THR A 2 -11.50 2.76 -0.55
CA THR A 2 -10.76 2.39 0.66
C THR A 2 -9.54 1.55 0.29
N VAL A 3 -8.36 2.11 0.45
CA VAL A 3 -7.10 1.41 0.18
C VAL A 3 -6.76 0.42 1.29
N SER A 4 -6.28 -0.77 0.91
CA SER A 4 -5.80 -1.79 1.84
C SER A 4 -4.69 -2.65 1.24
N VAL A 5 -3.92 -3.32 2.09
CA VAL A 5 -2.87 -4.27 1.67
C VAL A 5 -3.29 -5.69 2.05
N ASN A 6 -3.41 -6.57 1.05
CA ASN A 6 -3.67 -7.98 1.23
C ASN A 6 -2.40 -8.71 1.71
N ARG A 7 -2.44 -9.20 2.95
CA ARG A 7 -1.33 -9.90 3.60
C ARG A 7 -1.02 -11.28 3.00
N GLU A 8 -1.97 -11.92 2.31
CA GLU A 8 -1.73 -13.20 1.65
C GLU A 8 -0.93 -13.05 0.35
N LEU A 9 -1.00 -11.86 -0.28
CA LEU A 9 -0.28 -11.55 -1.52
C LEU A 9 0.99 -10.73 -1.28
N CYS A 10 1.05 -9.98 -0.19
CA CYS A 10 2.23 -9.20 0.15
C CYS A 10 3.38 -10.15 0.52
N TYR A 11 4.57 -9.92 -0.02
CA TYR A 11 5.80 -10.63 0.36
C TYR A 11 6.85 -9.69 0.98
N GLY A 12 6.46 -8.45 1.34
CA GLY A 12 7.35 -7.49 2.00
C GLY A 12 8.35 -6.79 1.07
N SER A 13 7.95 -6.44 -0.17
CA SER A 13 8.85 -5.80 -1.13
C SER A 13 9.31 -4.38 -0.74
N GLY A 14 8.56 -3.67 0.10
CA GLY A 14 8.84 -2.29 0.50
C GLY A 14 8.50 -1.22 -0.56
N GLU A 15 8.12 -1.63 -1.77
CA GLU A 15 7.92 -0.70 -2.90
C GLU A 15 6.82 0.35 -2.67
N CYS A 16 5.78 0.02 -1.92
CA CYS A 16 4.69 0.96 -1.60
C CYS A 16 5.16 2.09 -0.68
N ALA A 17 5.83 1.72 0.42
CA ALA A 17 6.38 2.67 1.39
C ALA A 17 7.52 3.52 0.78
N PHE A 18 8.29 2.95 -0.16
CA PHE A 18 9.31 3.71 -0.90
C PHE A 18 8.69 4.78 -1.81
N ARG A 19 7.64 4.44 -2.55
CA ARG A 19 7.02 5.37 -3.52
C ARG A 19 6.11 6.41 -2.88
N LEU A 20 5.29 6.00 -1.91
CA LEU A 20 4.29 6.87 -1.31
C LEU A 20 4.26 6.72 0.22
N PRO A 21 5.34 7.17 0.92
CA PRO A 21 5.47 7.05 2.38
C PRO A 21 4.44 7.87 3.17
N SER A 22 3.71 8.78 2.52
CA SER A 22 2.61 9.54 3.12
C SER A 22 1.34 8.69 3.34
N VAL A 23 1.21 7.55 2.64
CA VAL A 23 0.04 6.66 2.67
C VAL A 23 0.41 5.24 3.09
N PHE A 24 1.59 4.75 2.70
CA PHE A 24 2.03 3.39 3.02
C PHE A 24 3.21 3.39 3.99
N THR A 25 3.27 2.35 4.80
CA THR A 25 4.36 2.06 5.72
C THR A 25 4.68 0.57 5.71
N THR A 26 5.78 0.19 6.36
CA THR A 26 6.11 -1.20 6.64
C THR A 26 5.74 -1.48 8.09
N ALA A 27 4.89 -2.47 8.31
CA ALA A 27 4.54 -2.94 9.65
C ALA A 27 5.69 -3.74 10.27
N ASP A 28 5.61 -3.98 11.59
CA ASP A 28 6.66 -4.70 12.34
C ASP A 28 6.87 -6.15 11.86
N ASP A 29 5.86 -6.75 11.22
CA ASP A 29 5.92 -8.07 10.61
C ASP A 29 6.57 -8.07 9.21
N GLY A 30 7.03 -6.91 8.72
CA GLY A 30 7.71 -6.74 7.44
C GLY A 30 6.78 -6.58 6.24
N PHE A 31 5.45 -6.64 6.44
CA PHE A 31 4.48 -6.43 5.37
C PHE A 31 4.16 -4.97 5.15
N GLY A 32 3.71 -4.63 3.94
CA GLY A 32 3.15 -3.32 3.65
C GLY A 32 1.85 -3.09 4.44
N ALA A 33 1.64 -1.87 4.90
CA ALA A 33 0.42 -1.44 5.57
C ALA A 33 0.05 -0.02 5.15
N VAL A 34 -1.22 0.34 5.30
CA VAL A 34 -1.69 1.71 5.14
C VAL A 34 -1.47 2.46 6.45
N VAL A 35 -0.97 3.70 6.36
CA VAL A 35 -0.83 4.59 7.51
C VAL A 35 -2.22 4.88 8.10
N PRO A 36 -2.41 4.74 9.42
CA PRO A 36 -3.71 5.02 10.05
C PRO A 36 -4.25 6.41 9.69
N GLY A 37 -5.51 6.48 9.26
CA GLY A 37 -6.17 7.71 8.79
C GLY A 37 -5.95 8.03 7.31
N ARG A 38 -5.30 7.14 6.55
CA ARG A 38 -5.11 7.25 5.08
C ARG A 38 -5.89 6.20 4.30
N GLU A 39 -6.78 5.46 4.94
CA GLU A 39 -7.54 4.39 4.32
C GLU A 39 -8.47 4.91 3.21
N ASP A 40 -8.99 6.13 3.31
CA ASP A 40 -9.91 6.69 2.32
C ASP A 40 -9.23 7.43 1.15
N THR A 41 -7.91 7.25 0.95
CA THR A 41 -7.16 7.90 -0.14
C THR A 41 -7.14 7.09 -1.43
N GLY A 42 -7.96 6.05 -1.58
CA GLY A 42 -7.93 5.18 -2.78
C GLY A 42 -8.30 5.88 -4.09
N ASP A 43 -8.90 7.07 -4.03
CA ASP A 43 -9.20 7.89 -5.22
C ASP A 43 -8.03 8.77 -5.68
N ASP A 44 -6.96 8.85 -4.89
CA ASP A 44 -5.75 9.61 -5.19
C ASP A 44 -4.97 8.95 -6.35
N PRO A 45 -4.63 9.67 -7.43
CA PRO A 45 -3.81 9.16 -8.52
C PRO A 45 -2.46 8.56 -8.08
N GLU A 46 -1.82 9.11 -7.05
CA GLU A 46 -0.54 8.58 -6.53
C GLU A 46 -0.76 7.23 -5.83
N VAL A 47 -1.90 7.04 -5.18
CA VAL A 47 -2.27 5.76 -4.55
C VAL A 47 -2.58 4.70 -5.61
N ARG A 48 -3.23 5.08 -6.72
CA ARG A 48 -3.43 4.18 -7.87
C ARG A 48 -2.10 3.76 -8.49
N ASP A 49 -1.18 4.70 -8.73
CA ASP A 49 0.16 4.38 -9.26
C ASP A 49 0.94 3.46 -8.32
N ALA A 50 0.88 3.70 -7.00
CA ALA A 50 1.50 2.82 -6.01
C ALA A 50 0.90 1.40 -6.04
N ALA A 51 -0.43 1.28 -6.21
CA ALA A 51 -1.12 0.00 -6.34
C ALA A 51 -0.70 -0.76 -7.60
N GLU A 52 -0.69 -0.10 -8.75
CA GLU A 52 -0.28 -0.69 -10.04
C GLU A 52 1.16 -1.18 -10.01
N ARG A 53 2.05 -0.44 -9.35
CA ARG A 53 3.47 -0.79 -9.27
C ARG A 53 3.81 -1.76 -8.13
N CYS A 54 2.82 -2.26 -7.39
CA CYS A 54 3.03 -3.31 -6.40
C CYS A 54 3.41 -4.62 -7.12
N PRO A 55 4.61 -5.20 -6.90
CA PRO A 55 5.07 -6.34 -7.69
C PRO A 55 4.19 -7.59 -7.55
N SER A 56 3.56 -7.78 -6.39
CA SER A 56 2.63 -8.88 -6.13
C SER A 56 1.16 -8.47 -6.22
N GLN A 57 0.86 -7.24 -6.66
CA GLN A 57 -0.52 -6.72 -6.77
C GLN A 57 -1.31 -6.86 -5.45
N ALA A 58 -0.63 -6.66 -4.32
CA ALA A 58 -1.20 -6.82 -2.99
C ALA A 58 -2.04 -5.63 -2.53
N ILE A 59 -2.10 -4.53 -3.28
CA ILE A 59 -2.81 -3.30 -2.87
C ILE A 59 -4.17 -3.27 -3.55
N SER A 60 -5.23 -3.15 -2.76
CA SER A 60 -6.62 -2.99 -3.21
C SER A 60 -7.09 -1.56 -2.94
N LEU A 61 -8.02 -1.06 -3.75
CA LEU A 61 -8.60 0.28 -3.67
C LEU A 61 -10.10 0.23 -3.42
#